data_AF-A0A6A4PXF9-F1
#
_entry.id   AF-A0A6A4PXF9-F1
#
_cell.length_a   1.000
_cell.length_b   1.000
_cell.length_c   1.000
_cell.angle_alpha   90.00
_cell.angle_beta   90.00
_cell.angle_gamma   90.00
#
_symmetry.space_group_name_H-M   'P 1'
#
loop_
_entity.id
_entity.type
_entity.pdbx_description
1 polymer ?
#
loop_
_entity_poly.entity_id
_entity_poly.type
_entity_poly.pdbx_seq_one_letter_code
_entity_poly.pdbx_strand_id
1 'polypeptide(L)'
;MAIGYMEVLLVKAKGLHESDILSRMDPYVLVQYKSQERKSSVPHGAGSDPVWNERIVFKVEYPGSGDKYKLCLKIMDRDVFSADDFVGQAVIYVKDLLAEGAEKGSAKLNPRKYSVVRENQFYCGEIEVGVTFTLKVNFVQVNT
;
A
#
# COMPACT_ATOMS: atom_id res chain seq x y z
N MET A 1 11.90 19.27 9.71
CA MET A 1 11.42 17.99 9.13
C MET A 1 10.57 17.31 10.18
N ALA A 2 9.30 17.10 9.86
CA ALA A 2 8.39 16.26 10.63
C ALA A 2 8.71 14.79 10.34
N ILE A 3 8.92 13.99 11.38
CA ILE A 3 9.06 12.55 11.27
C ILE A 3 7.78 11.93 11.81
N GLY A 4 7.23 10.96 11.08
CA GLY A 4 6.00 10.29 11.44
C GLY A 4 5.97 8.86 10.94
N TYR A 5 4.80 8.26 11.11
CA TYR A 5 4.49 6.92 10.66
C TYR A 5 3.34 7.00 9.67
N MET A 6 3.55 6.41 8.49
CA MET A 6 2.52 6.24 7.48
C MET A 6 2.05 4.79 7.54
N GLU A 7 0.80 4.61 7.91
CA GLU A 7 0.13 3.33 7.93
C GLU A 7 -0.68 3.17 6.65
N VAL A 8 -0.41 2.10 5.92
CA VAL A 8 -1.13 1.70 4.72
C VAL A 8 -2.04 0.55 5.10
N LEU A 9 -3.34 0.79 5.07
CA LEU A 9 -4.38 -0.22 5.30
C LEU A 9 -4.76 -0.85 3.97
N LEU A 10 -4.37 -2.10 3.76
CA LEU A 10 -4.79 -2.92 2.64
C LEU A 10 -6.09 -3.63 3.02
N VAL A 11 -7.21 -3.23 2.44
CA VAL A 11 -8.51 -3.82 2.78
C VAL A 11 -8.73 -5.08 1.97
N LYS A 12 -8.93 -4.91 0.65
CA LYS A 12 -9.24 -5.98 -0.29
C LYS A 12 -9.00 -5.53 -1.73
N ALA A 13 -8.83 -6.47 -2.65
CA ALA A 13 -8.96 -6.22 -4.07
C ALA A 13 -10.22 -6.89 -4.61
N LYS A 14 -10.73 -6.37 -5.72
CA LYS A 14 -11.91 -6.88 -6.40
C LYS A 14 -11.71 -6.88 -7.89
N GLY A 15 -12.15 -7.95 -8.55
CA GLY A 15 -12.16 -8.01 -10.01
C GLY A 15 -10.77 -7.97 -10.64
N LEU A 16 -9.77 -8.56 -9.97
CA LEU A 16 -8.49 -8.85 -10.59
C LEU A 16 -8.79 -9.83 -11.75
N HIS A 17 -8.70 -9.37 -13.00
CA HIS A 17 -9.19 -10.12 -14.15
C HIS A 17 -8.03 -10.73 -14.93
N GLU A 18 -7.97 -12.06 -14.92
CA GLU A 18 -7.22 -12.90 -15.85
C GLU A 18 -7.95 -14.25 -16.03
N SER A 19 -8.07 -14.66 -17.28
CA SER A 19 -9.18 -15.49 -17.77
C SER A 19 -9.35 -16.92 -17.22
N ASP A 20 -8.44 -17.50 -16.44
CA ASP A 20 -8.59 -18.90 -15.99
C ASP A 20 -7.76 -19.26 -14.74
N ILE A 21 -6.76 -18.43 -14.41
CA ILE A 21 -5.71 -18.70 -13.42
C ILE A 21 -6.16 -18.32 -11.98
N LEU A 22 -7.14 -17.42 -11.90
CA LEU A 22 -7.57 -16.77 -10.66
C LEU A 22 -8.39 -17.61 -9.68
N SER A 23 -8.75 -18.87 -9.98
CA SER A 23 -9.46 -19.71 -8.99
C SER A 23 -8.54 -20.32 -7.93
N ARG A 24 -7.22 -20.30 -8.12
CA ARG A 24 -6.23 -20.86 -7.19
C ARG A 24 -5.04 -19.94 -6.90
N MET A 25 -5.17 -18.64 -7.19
CA MET A 25 -4.10 -17.69 -6.93
C MET A 25 -3.97 -17.32 -5.45
N ASP A 26 -2.73 -17.05 -5.06
CA ASP A 26 -2.27 -16.64 -3.73
C ASP A 26 -1.72 -15.20 -3.81
N PRO A 27 -2.60 -14.19 -4.04
CA PRO A 27 -2.18 -12.84 -4.38
C PRO A 27 -1.63 -12.10 -3.16
N TYR A 28 -0.43 -11.55 -3.26
CA TYR A 28 0.16 -10.69 -2.24
C TYR A 28 0.46 -9.29 -2.78
N VAL A 29 0.34 -8.29 -1.91
CA VAL A 29 0.64 -6.90 -2.26
C VAL A 29 2.02 -6.52 -1.76
N LEU A 30 2.87 -6.10 -2.66
CA LEU A 30 4.17 -5.52 -2.39
C LEU A 30 4.04 -4.00 -2.38
N VAL A 31 4.12 -3.43 -1.19
CA VAL A 31 3.98 -2.00 -0.93
C VAL A 31 5.37 -1.38 -0.82
N GLN A 32 5.67 -0.51 -1.78
CA GLN A 32 6.94 0.19 -1.88
C GLN A 32 6.75 1.68 -1.67
N TYR A 33 7.48 2.24 -0.71
CA TYR A 33 7.53 3.65 -0.40
C TYR A 33 8.96 4.13 -0.26
N LYS A 34 9.42 4.99 -1.19
CA LYS A 34 10.83 5.42 -1.29
C LYS A 34 11.76 4.20 -1.30
N SER A 35 12.70 4.12 -0.36
CA SER A 35 13.64 3.00 -0.20
C SER A 35 13.11 1.87 0.69
N GLN A 36 11.88 2.00 1.22
CA GLN A 36 11.26 0.97 2.04
C GLN A 36 10.32 0.12 1.19
N GLU A 37 10.48 -1.19 1.30
CA GLU A 37 9.61 -2.17 0.70
C GLU A 37 9.07 -3.11 1.78
N ARG A 38 7.79 -3.41 1.71
CA ARG A 38 7.10 -4.35 2.60
C ARG A 38 6.14 -5.19 1.77
N LYS A 39 6.13 -6.49 2.06
CA LYS A 39 5.17 -7.43 1.47
C LYS A 39 4.02 -7.62 2.44
N SER A 40 2.82 -7.73 1.90
CA SER A 40 1.64 -8.09 2.66
C SER A 40 1.59 -9.60 2.92
N SER A 41 0.70 -10.02 3.82
CA SER A 41 0.30 -11.41 3.95
C SER A 41 -0.17 -12.00 2.61
N VAL A 42 0.04 -13.31 2.47
CA VAL A 42 -0.38 -14.09 1.29
C VAL A 42 -1.63 -14.89 1.67
N PRO A 43 -2.85 -14.40 1.35
CA PRO A 43 -4.07 -15.15 1.59
C PRO A 43 -4.13 -16.32 0.60
N HIS A 44 -4.03 -17.54 1.14
CA HIS A 44 -4.05 -18.74 0.30
C HIS A 44 -5.45 -19.00 -0.27
N GLY A 45 -5.57 -19.25 -1.57
CA GLY A 45 -6.82 -19.58 -2.25
C GLY A 45 -7.83 -18.43 -2.30
N ALA A 46 -7.36 -17.19 -2.23
CA ALA A 46 -8.22 -16.01 -2.18
C ALA A 46 -8.84 -15.65 -3.54
N GLY A 47 -8.22 -16.13 -4.62
CA GLY A 47 -8.71 -15.97 -5.98
C GLY A 47 -8.87 -14.51 -6.41
N SER A 48 -9.94 -14.18 -7.13
CA SER A 48 -10.17 -12.86 -7.74
C SER A 48 -10.49 -11.70 -6.80
N ASP A 49 -10.83 -12.01 -5.55
CA ASP A 49 -11.33 -11.05 -4.58
C ASP A 49 -10.59 -11.18 -3.24
N PRO A 50 -9.25 -11.02 -3.22
CA PRO A 50 -8.47 -11.23 -2.03
C PRO A 50 -8.74 -10.16 -0.97
N VAL A 51 -8.86 -10.63 0.27
CA VAL A 51 -9.05 -9.78 1.45
C VAL A 51 -7.82 -9.92 2.33
N TRP A 52 -7.02 -8.86 2.42
CA TRP A 52 -5.85 -8.83 3.30
C TRP A 52 -6.22 -8.30 4.69
N ASN A 53 -7.01 -7.23 4.74
CA ASN A 53 -7.32 -6.48 5.96
C ASN A 53 -6.09 -6.25 6.86
N GLU A 54 -4.98 -5.87 6.23
CA GLU A 54 -3.67 -5.78 6.87
C GLU A 54 -3.17 -4.33 6.89
N ARG A 55 -2.46 -3.96 7.96
CA ARG A 55 -1.91 -2.62 8.15
C ARG A 55 -0.38 -2.68 8.10
N ILE A 56 0.20 -1.98 7.13
CA ILE A 56 1.65 -1.91 6.94
C ILE A 56 2.12 -0.52 7.33
N VAL A 57 3.03 -0.44 8.29
CA VAL A 57 3.56 0.83 8.80
C VAL A 57 4.93 1.12 8.19
N PHE A 58 5.09 2.34 7.68
CA PHE A 58 6.33 2.88 7.13
C PHE A 58 6.76 4.10 7.92
N LYS A 59 8.07 4.23 8.15
CA LYS A 59 8.62 5.46 8.72
C LYS A 59 8.71 6.51 7.61
N VAL A 60 8.16 7.69 7.83
CA VAL A 60 8.12 8.74 6.81
C VAL A 60 8.59 10.07 7.39
N GLU A 61 9.20 10.87 6.52
CA GLU A 61 9.69 12.21 6.86
C GLU A 61 9.16 13.21 5.83
N TYR A 62 8.66 14.33 6.33
CA TYR A 62 8.10 15.41 5.53
C TYR A 62 8.52 16.80 6.06
N PRO A 63 8.96 17.74 5.21
CA PRO A 63 9.44 17.51 3.86
C PRO A 63 10.77 16.73 3.91
N GLY A 64 10.89 15.64 3.18
CA GLY A 64 12.14 14.86 3.10
C GLY A 64 12.91 15.15 1.82
N SER A 65 14.20 14.79 1.78
CA SER A 65 15.00 14.82 0.54
C SER A 65 14.51 13.74 -0.41
N GLY A 66 13.73 14.12 -1.43
CA GLY A 66 13.24 13.20 -2.45
C GLY A 66 11.90 13.62 -3.03
N ASP A 67 11.86 13.76 -4.35
CA ASP A 67 10.80 14.42 -5.11
C ASP A 67 9.49 13.60 -5.26
N LYS A 68 9.42 12.39 -4.70
CA LYS A 68 8.35 11.43 -5.05
C LYS A 68 7.72 10.81 -3.80
N TYR A 69 6.77 11.53 -3.18
CA TYR A 69 5.83 11.00 -2.17
C TYR A 69 4.79 10.07 -2.83
N LYS A 70 5.28 9.03 -3.48
CA LYS A 70 4.50 8.05 -4.23
C LYS A 70 4.57 6.71 -3.51
N LEU A 71 3.41 6.14 -3.24
CA LEU A 71 3.25 4.80 -2.72
C LEU A 71 2.90 3.89 -3.89
N CYS A 72 3.78 2.95 -4.20
CA CYS A 72 3.55 1.96 -5.24
C CYS A 72 3.08 0.66 -4.59
N LEU A 73 1.93 0.16 -5.03
CA LEU A 73 1.38 -1.12 -4.64
C LEU A 73 1.45 -2.04 -5.84
N LYS A 74 2.20 -3.14 -5.74
CA LYS A 74 2.28 -4.16 -6.77
C LYS A 74 1.59 -5.41 -6.27
N ILE A 75 0.63 -5.92 -7.03
CA ILE A 75 -0.05 -7.17 -6.76
C ILE A 75 0.70 -8.25 -7.55
N MET A 76 1.19 -9.24 -6.82
CA MET A 76 1.92 -10.39 -7.33
C MET A 76 1.14 -11.64 -6.93
N ASP A 77 1.14 -12.67 -7.77
CA ASP A 77 0.66 -13.99 -7.42
C ASP A 77 1.83 -14.85 -6.97
N ARG A 78 1.69 -15.51 -5.82
CA ARG A 78 2.74 -16.40 -5.30
C ARG A 78 2.52 -17.81 -5.79
N ASP A 79 3.28 -18.21 -6.79
CA ASP A 79 3.30 -19.59 -7.25
C ASP A 79 4.33 -20.43 -6.49
N VAL A 80 3.90 -21.58 -5.98
CA VAL A 80 4.76 -22.50 -5.21
C VAL A 80 5.81 -23.19 -6.11
N PHE A 81 5.51 -23.35 -7.40
CA PHE A 81 6.32 -24.13 -8.34
C PHE A 81 6.86 -23.35 -9.54
N SER A 82 6.51 -22.05 -9.65
CA SER A 82 6.88 -21.18 -10.78
C SER A 82 7.39 -19.83 -10.27
N ALA A 83 7.88 -18.97 -11.17
CA ALA A 83 8.18 -17.59 -10.84
C ALA A 83 6.89 -16.85 -10.49
N ASP A 84 6.94 -15.97 -9.47
CA ASP A 84 5.79 -15.15 -9.06
C ASP A 84 5.29 -14.30 -10.24
N ASP A 85 4.00 -14.41 -10.56
CA ASP A 85 3.40 -13.69 -11.68
C ASP A 85 2.94 -12.28 -11.28
N PHE A 86 3.18 -11.30 -12.15
CA PHE A 86 2.75 -9.93 -11.92
C PHE A 86 1.29 -9.73 -12.35
N VAL A 87 0.41 -9.50 -11.39
CA VAL A 87 -1.04 -9.30 -11.63
C VAL A 87 -1.36 -7.86 -12.00
N GLY A 88 -0.70 -6.90 -11.36
CA GLY A 88 -0.91 -5.47 -11.64
C GLY A 88 -0.35 -4.54 -10.57
N GLN A 89 -0.47 -3.24 -10.78
CA GLN A 89 0.00 -2.23 -9.83
C GLN A 89 -0.96 -1.05 -9.69
N ALA A 90 -0.90 -0.41 -8.53
CA ALA A 90 -1.57 0.85 -8.24
C ALA A 90 -0.56 1.86 -7.67
N VAL A 91 -0.71 3.14 -8.02
CA VAL A 91 0.16 4.21 -7.52
C VAL A 91 -0.68 5.26 -6.82
N ILE A 92 -0.33 5.56 -5.57
CA ILE A 92 -1.03 6.52 -4.72
C ILE A 92 -0.09 7.67 -4.39
N TYR A 93 -0.54 8.90 -4.60
CA TYR A 93 0.18 10.11 -4.21
C TYR A 93 -0.23 10.50 -2.79
N VAL A 94 0.73 10.49 -1.88
CA VAL A 94 0.51 10.78 -0.45
C VAL A 94 1.05 12.15 -0.05
N LYS A 95 1.49 12.98 -1.01
CA LYS A 95 2.09 14.30 -0.74
C LYS A 95 1.18 15.19 0.10
N ASP A 96 -0.07 15.37 -0.32
CA ASP A 96 -1.03 16.25 0.36
C ASP A 96 -1.38 15.73 1.76
N LEU A 97 -1.51 14.40 1.89
CA LEU A 97 -1.74 13.74 3.17
C LEU A 97 -0.58 13.97 4.16
N LEU A 98 0.67 13.83 3.69
CA LEU A 98 1.86 14.05 4.50
C LEU A 98 2.02 15.53 4.87
N ALA A 99 1.71 16.44 3.94
CA ALA A 99 1.74 17.88 4.19
C ALA A 99 0.73 18.25 5.27
N GLU A 100 -0.52 17.85 5.10
CA GLU A 100 -1.59 18.08 6.07
C GLU A 100 -1.25 17.46 7.43
N GLY A 101 -0.72 16.23 7.43
CA GLY A 101 -0.35 15.53 8.65
C GLY A 101 0.84 16.14 9.37
N ALA A 102 1.79 16.73 8.63
CA ALA A 102 2.91 17.46 9.21
C ALA A 102 2.47 18.77 9.88
N GLU A 103 1.42 19.43 9.36
CA GLU A 103 0.86 20.66 9.92
C GLU A 103 -0.14 20.39 11.06
N LYS A 104 -1.05 19.42 10.90
CA LYS A 104 -2.13 19.10 11.84
C LYS A 104 -1.75 18.03 12.88
N GLY A 105 -0.58 17.40 12.74
CA GLY A 105 -0.10 16.30 13.58
C GLY A 105 -0.63 14.90 13.19
N SER A 106 -1.77 14.82 12.52
CA SER A 106 -2.25 13.58 11.91
C SER A 106 -3.13 13.87 10.69
N ALA A 107 -3.09 13.00 9.71
CA ALA A 107 -3.95 13.07 8.55
C ALA A 107 -4.36 11.65 8.12
N LYS A 108 -5.60 11.48 7.69
CA LYS A 108 -6.11 10.17 7.26
C LYS A 108 -6.77 10.28 5.90
N LEU A 109 -6.42 9.34 5.04
CA LEU A 109 -7.06 9.06 3.78
C LEU A 109 -7.93 7.83 3.98
N ASN A 110 -9.25 8.04 3.94
CA ASN A 110 -10.21 6.94 4.03
C ASN A 110 -9.91 5.90 2.94
N PRO A 111 -10.19 4.61 3.20
CA PRO A 111 -10.06 3.57 2.20
C PRO A 111 -10.80 3.94 0.91
N ARG A 112 -10.06 3.99 -0.18
CA ARG A 112 -10.57 4.28 -1.51
C ARG A 112 -10.12 3.19 -2.47
N LYS A 113 -10.94 2.98 -3.48
CA LYS A 113 -10.67 2.06 -4.58
C LYS A 113 -9.69 2.71 -5.54
N TYR A 114 -8.59 2.02 -5.82
CA TYR A 114 -7.58 2.40 -6.79
C TYR A 114 -7.61 1.42 -7.94
N SER A 115 -7.61 1.93 -9.17
CA SER A 115 -7.53 1.09 -10.36
C SER A 115 -6.17 0.41 -10.41
N VAL A 116 -6.20 -0.91 -10.50
CA VAL A 116 -5.02 -1.74 -10.70
C VAL A 116 -4.77 -1.82 -12.21
N VAL A 117 -3.56 -1.48 -12.63
CA VAL A 117 -3.16 -1.52 -14.04
C VAL A 117 -1.99 -2.46 -14.23
N ARG A 118 -2.02 -3.22 -15.33
CA ARG A 118 -0.91 -4.09 -15.74
C ARG A 118 0.17 -3.33 -16.49
N GLU A 119 1.28 -4.00 -16.77
CA GLU A 119 2.37 -3.43 -17.61
C GLU A 119 1.86 -3.01 -18.99
N ASN A 120 0.89 -3.75 -19.54
CA ASN A 120 0.24 -3.44 -20.81
C ASN A 120 -0.83 -2.33 -20.71
N GLN A 121 -0.89 -1.60 -19.58
CA GLN A 121 -1.90 -0.57 -19.27
C GLN A 121 -3.36 -1.05 -19.26
N PHE A 122 -3.59 -2.37 -19.32
CA PHE A 122 -4.92 -2.94 -19.16
C PHE A 122 -5.37 -2.82 -17.71
N TYR A 123 -6.62 -2.40 -17.53
CA TYR A 123 -7.29 -2.40 -16.24
C TYR A 123 -7.48 -3.84 -15.76
N CYS A 124 -7.00 -4.12 -14.55
CA CYS A 124 -7.02 -5.43 -13.92
C CYS A 124 -7.66 -5.31 -12.53
N GLY A 125 -8.84 -4.69 -12.46
CA GLY A 125 -9.60 -4.58 -11.23
C GLY A 125 -9.24 -3.38 -10.37
N GLU A 126 -9.72 -3.43 -9.13
CA GLU A 126 -9.61 -2.35 -8.16
C GLU A 126 -9.09 -2.88 -6.83
N ILE A 127 -8.26 -2.08 -6.16
CA ILE A 127 -7.75 -2.36 -4.81
C ILE A 127 -8.19 -1.26 -3.84
N GLU A 128 -8.75 -1.65 -2.72
CA GLU A 128 -9.18 -0.73 -1.68
C GLU A 128 -8.08 -0.53 -0.64
N VAL A 129 -7.56 0.70 -0.58
CA VAL A 129 -6.41 1.07 0.26
C VAL A 129 -6.72 2.33 1.04
N GLY A 130 -6.50 2.30 2.35
CA GLY A 130 -6.47 3.48 3.22
C GLY A 130 -5.04 3.88 3.54
N VAL A 131 -4.79 5.17 3.76
CA VAL A 131 -3.47 5.65 4.19
C VAL A 131 -3.64 6.62 5.34
N THR A 132 -2.95 6.40 6.44
CA THR A 132 -2.99 7.28 7.61
C THR A 132 -1.58 7.73 7.96
N PHE A 133 -1.37 9.03 8.06
CA PHE A 133 -0.15 9.61 8.58
C PHE A 133 -0.35 10.07 10.03
N THR A 134 0.58 9.71 10.90
CA THR A 134 0.65 10.20 12.28
C THR A 134 2.04 10.75 12.55
N LEU A 135 2.12 12.00 12.99
CA LEU A 135 3.36 12.63 13.41
C LEU A 135 3.91 11.92 14.65
N LYS A 136 5.21 11.63 14.66
CA LYS A 136 5.88 11.12 15.86
C LYS A 136 6.06 12.29 16.82
N VAL A 137 5.14 12.40 17.78
CA VAL A 137 5.31 13.33 18.90
C VAL A 137 6.35 12.72 19.84
N ASN A 138 7.55 13.30 19.89
CA ASN A 138 8.49 12.97 20.95
C ASN A 138 7.87 13.45 22.26
N PHE A 139 7.40 12.52 23.10
CA PHE A 139 7.23 12.80 24.51
C PHE A 139 8.60 13.17 25.05
N VAL A 140 8.83 14.46 25.28
CA VAL A 140 9.88 14.88 26.18
C VAL A 140 9.47 14.29 27.52
N GLN A 141 10.16 13.23 27.97
CA GLN A 141 10.10 12.82 29.36
C GLN A 141 10.58 14.04 30.16
N VAL A 142 9.65 14.78 30.74
CA VAL A 142 9.94 15.72 31.81
C VAL A 142 10.33 14.85 33.00
N ASN A 143 11.62 14.53 33.11
CA ASN A 143 12.19 14.03 34.34
C ASN A 143 12.19 15.22 35.31
N THR A 144 11.19 15.25 36.20
CA THR A 144 11.22 16.07 37.42
C THR A 144 11.96 15.29 38.50
#